data_AF-A0A2N6II34-F1
#
_entry.id   AF-A0A2N6II34-F1
#
_cell.length_a   1.000
_cell.length_b   1.000
_cell.length_c   1.000
_cell.angle_alpha   90.00
_cell.angle_beta   90.00
_cell.angle_gamma   90.00
#
_symmetry.space_group_name_H-M   'P 1'
#
loop_
_entity.id
_entity.type
_entity.pdbx_description
1 polymer ?
#
loop_
_entity_poly.entity_id
_entity_poly.type
_entity_poly.pdbx_seq_one_letter_code
_entity_poly.pdbx_strand_id
1 'polypeptide(L)'
;MQIRLTEPGQLAYIVQPSGQPPVVFNLLRQDKPNEFIFANLDNDFPSRIIYRHDSERILHASISGSLKGKLTTIAFPMTRSRCEASPLARAQ
;
A
#
# COMPACT_ATOMS: atom_id res chain seq x y z
N MET A 1 1.65 -1.32 8.55
CA MET A 1 0.69 -1.09 7.44
C MET A 1 -0.43 -2.11 7.50
N GLN A 2 -1.66 -1.70 7.21
CA GLN A 2 -2.86 -2.55 7.30
C GLN A 2 -3.83 -2.21 6.18
N ILE A 3 -4.56 -3.20 5.67
CA ILE A 3 -5.76 -2.99 4.84
C ILE A 3 -6.97 -3.31 5.73
N ARG A 4 -7.95 -2.41 5.78
CA ARG A 4 -9.14 -2.51 6.65
C ARG A 4 -10.40 -2.18 5.85
N LEU A 5 -11.53 -2.72 6.31
CA LEU A 5 -12.86 -2.22 5.95
C LEU A 5 -13.20 -1.11 6.95
N THR A 6 -13.44 0.11 6.48
CA THR A 6 -13.78 1.27 7.35
C THR A 6 -15.29 1.43 7.50
N GLU A 7 -16.02 1.17 6.42
CA GLU A 7 -17.47 1.11 6.32
C GLU A 7 -17.85 -0.15 5.51
N PRO A 8 -19.11 -0.61 5.52
CA PRO A 8 -19.52 -1.75 4.71
C PRO A 8 -19.15 -1.55 3.23
N GLY A 9 -18.18 -2.34 2.76
CA GLY A 9 -17.70 -2.29 1.37
C GLY A 9 -16.59 -1.28 1.07
N GLN A 10 -16.20 -0.43 2.02
CA GLN A 10 -15.12 0.55 1.81
C GLN A 10 -13.79 0.02 2.34
N LEU A 11 -12.86 -0.29 1.44
CA LEU A 11 -11.49 -0.65 1.79
C LEU A 11 -10.65 0.62 2.01
N ALA A 12 -9.74 0.55 2.97
CA ALA A 12 -8.73 1.56 3.22
C ALA A 12 -7.37 0.92 3.50
N TYR A 13 -6.33 1.56 2.98
CA TYR A 13 -4.94 1.25 3.26
C TYR A 13 -4.40 2.25 4.28
N ILE A 14 -4.03 1.74 5.45
CA ILE A 14 -3.60 2.53 6.60
C ILE A 14 -2.10 2.32 6.82
N VAL A 15 -1.35 3.41 6.75
CA VAL A 15 0.10 3.42 6.99
C VAL A 15 0.44 4.25 8.21
N GLN A 16 1.44 3.80 8.97
CA GLN A 16 1.89 4.48 10.17
C GLN A 16 3.42 4.44 10.22
N PRO A 17 4.10 5.38 9.54
CA PRO A 17 5.56 5.43 9.57
C PRO A 17 6.05 5.92 10.94
N SER A 18 7.00 5.21 11.53
CA SER A 18 7.75 5.65 12.72
C SER A 18 6.89 6.09 13.92
N GLY A 19 5.73 5.47 14.13
CA GLY A 19 4.84 5.81 15.26
C GLY A 19 4.07 7.14 15.12
N GLN A 20 4.14 7.80 13.96
CA GLN A 20 3.33 8.98 13.65
C GLN A 20 1.83 8.66 13.65
N PRO A 21 0.93 9.66 13.61
CA PRO A 21 -0.49 9.40 13.38
C PRO A 21 -0.72 8.55 12.11
N PRO A 22 -1.71 7.64 12.13
CA PRO A 22 -2.01 6.82 10.96
C PRO A 22 -2.50 7.70 9.81
N VAL A 23 -1.96 7.45 8.62
CA VAL A 23 -2.40 8.06 7.37
C VAL A 23 -3.27 7.05 6.63
N VAL A 24 -4.49 7.48 6.32
CA VAL A 24 -5.51 6.64 5.67
C VAL A 24 -5.56 6.98 4.19
N PHE A 25 -5.56 5.95 3.34
CA PHE A 25 -5.80 6.03 1.91
C PHE A 25 -7.02 5.19 1.59
N ASN A 26 -8.12 5.82 1.20
CA ASN A 26 -9.34 5.09 0.84
C ASN A 26 -9.17 4.45 -0.54
N LEU A 27 -9.77 3.28 -0.74
CA LEU A 27 -9.89 2.69 -2.07
C LEU A 27 -10.69 3.67 -2.92
N LEU A 28 -10.02 4.27 -3.90
CA LEU A 28 -10.62 5.19 -4.84
C LEU A 28 -11.40 4.40 -5.88
N ARG A 29 -10.72 3.44 -6.52
CA ARG A 29 -11.25 2.65 -7.64
C ARG A 29 -10.50 1.32 -7.78
N GLN A 30 -11.17 0.37 -8.41
CA GLN A 30 -10.59 -0.87 -8.93
C GLN A 30 -10.98 -0.94 -10.41
N ASP A 31 -10.17 -0.32 -11.27
CA ASP A 31 -10.49 -0.24 -12.70
C ASP A 31 -10.25 -1.58 -13.41
N LYS A 32 -9.43 -2.47 -12.83
CA LYS A 32 -9.18 -3.84 -13.31
C LYS A 32 -9.29 -4.84 -12.16
N PRO A 33 -9.65 -6.11 -12.42
CA PRO A 33 -9.79 -7.13 -11.38
C PRO A 33 -8.54 -7.32 -10.49
N ASN A 34 -7.35 -7.08 -11.04
CA ASN A 34 -6.06 -7.27 -10.40
C ASN A 34 -5.37 -5.96 -9.99
N GLU A 35 -6.07 -4.81 -10.02
CA GLU A 35 -5.50 -3.50 -9.76
C GLU A 35 -6.32 -2.70 -8.74
N PHE A 36 -5.70 -2.26 -7.66
CA PHE A 36 -6.35 -1.47 -6.61
C PHE A 36 -5.67 -0.11 -6.51
N ILE A 37 -6.47 0.96 -6.57
CA ILE A 37 -5.98 2.34 -6.47
C ILE A 37 -6.49 2.94 -5.16
N PHE A 38 -5.57 3.18 -4.24
CA PHE A 38 -5.83 3.88 -2.99
C PHE A 38 -5.38 5.34 -3.10
N ALA A 39 -6.13 6.27 -2.51
CA ALA A 39 -5.80 7.68 -2.56
C ALA A 39 -6.11 8.41 -1.26
N ASN A 40 -5.31 9.45 -1.01
CA ASN A 40 -5.58 10.52 -0.08
C ASN A 40 -5.11 11.79 -0.80
N LEU A 41 -6.04 12.48 -1.46
CA LEU A 41 -5.74 13.62 -2.34
C LEU A 41 -5.38 14.89 -1.56
N ASP A 42 -5.59 14.89 -0.25
CA ASP A 42 -5.18 15.98 0.65
C ASP A 42 -3.68 15.91 0.98
N ASN A 43 -3.02 14.78 0.72
CA ASN A 43 -1.58 14.63 0.88
C ASN A 43 -0.84 14.94 -0.42
N ASP A 44 0.26 15.68 -0.31
CA ASP A 44 1.15 15.95 -1.44
C ASP A 44 1.86 14.67 -1.92
N PHE A 45 2.61 14.00 -1.04
CA PHE A 45 3.25 12.72 -1.33
C PHE A 45 3.38 11.86 -0.06
N PRO A 46 2.89 10.61 -0.07
CA PRO A 46 2.07 9.98 -1.11
C PRO A 46 0.66 10.55 -1.21
N SER A 47 0.17 10.72 -2.44
CA SER A 47 -1.25 11.06 -2.72
C SER A 47 -2.03 9.86 -3.25
N ARG A 48 -1.35 8.95 -3.96
CA ARG A 48 -1.93 7.76 -4.58
C ARG A 48 -0.99 6.57 -4.47
N ILE A 49 -1.56 5.40 -4.22
CA ILE A 49 -0.86 4.11 -4.13
C ILE A 49 -1.63 3.11 -5.00
N ILE A 50 -0.93 2.51 -5.96
CA ILE A 50 -1.50 1.52 -6.86
C ILE A 50 -0.83 0.19 -6.58
N TYR A 51 -1.62 -0.86 -6.41
CA TYR A 51 -1.15 -2.24 -6.40
C TYR A 51 -1.73 -2.99 -7.60
N ARG A 52 -0.87 -3.58 -8.42
CA ARG A 52 -1.25 -4.40 -9.56
C ARG A 52 -0.63 -5.78 -9.46
N HIS A 53 -1.47 -6.81 -9.31
CA HIS A 53 -1.06 -8.20 -9.24
C HIS A 53 -0.91 -8.77 -10.66
N ASP A 54 0.32 -9.05 -11.07
CA ASP A 54 0.65 -9.44 -12.45
C ASP A 54 0.61 -10.95 -12.63
N SER A 55 1.16 -11.69 -11.67
CA SER A 55 1.14 -13.15 -11.60
C SER A 55 1.22 -13.60 -10.15
N GLU A 56 1.06 -14.91 -9.90
CA GLU A 56 1.12 -15.51 -8.56
C GLU A 56 2.32 -15.06 -7.70
N ARG A 57 3.43 -14.69 -8.35
CA ARG A 57 4.67 -14.26 -7.71
C ARG A 57 5.01 -12.79 -7.86
N ILE A 58 4.33 -12.03 -8.73
CA ILE A 58 4.73 -10.67 -9.07
C ILE A 58 3.61 -9.68 -8.70
N LEU A 59 3.97 -8.72 -7.86
CA LEU A 59 3.14 -7.59 -7.49
C LEU A 59 3.88 -6.30 -7.83
N HIS A 60 3.25 -5.41 -8.57
CA HIS A 60 3.78 -4.07 -8.78
C HIS A 60 3.07 -3.11 -7.84
N ALA A 61 3.84 -2.41 -7.01
CA ALA A 61 3.33 -1.24 -6.31
C ALA A 61 3.89 0.02 -6.97
N SER A 62 3.08 1.06 -7.07
CA SER A 62 3.56 2.39 -7.44
C SER A 62 2.95 3.44 -6.54
N ILE A 63 3.79 4.37 -6.10
CA ILE A 63 3.40 5.46 -5.21
C ILE A 63 3.60 6.76 -5.97
N SER A 64 2.58 7.60 -6.02
CA SER A 64 2.64 8.89 -6.72
C SER A 64 2.09 10.05 -5.90
N GLY A 65 2.53 11.26 -6.27
CA GLY A 65 2.13 12.51 -5.66
C GLY A 65 3.04 13.67 -6.01
N SER A 66 2.72 14.84 -5.49
CA SER A 66 3.56 16.04 -5.57
C SER A 66 4.74 15.93 -4.60
N LEU A 67 5.95 15.78 -5.13
CA LEU A 67 7.17 15.85 -4.34
C LEU A 67 7.92 17.12 -4.74
N LYS A 68 8.04 18.08 -3.81
CA LYS A 68 8.64 19.39 -4.06
C LYS A 68 7.98 20.13 -5.24
N GLY A 69 6.65 20.07 -5.34
CA GLY A 69 5.87 20.73 -6.40
C GLY A 69 5.89 20.02 -7.76
N LYS A 70 6.54 18.85 -7.87
CA LYS A 70 6.59 18.05 -9.09
C LYS A 70 5.86 16.73 -8.90
N LEU A 71 4.97 16.40 -9.84
CA LEU A 71 4.34 15.08 -9.88
C LEU A 71 5.42 14.01 -10.06
N THR A 72 5.57 13.17 -9.04
CA THR A 72 6.57 12.12 -8.95
C THR A 72 5.88 10.78 -8.77
N THR A 73 6.41 9.75 -9.42
CA THR A 73 5.97 8.36 -9.24
C THR A 73 7.18 7.50 -8.95
N ILE A 74 7.08 6.65 -7.92
CA ILE A 74 8.09 5.68 -7.53
C ILE A 74 7.50 4.28 -7.67
N ALA A 75 8.17 3.43 -8.44
CA ALA A 75 7.78 2.04 -8.64
C ALA A 75 8.53 1.10 -7.70
N PHE A 76 7.82 0.15 -7.11
CA PHE A 76 8.33 -0.89 -6.25
C PHE A 76 7.91 -2.23 -6.83
N PRO A 77 8.76 -2.87 -7.67
CA PRO A 77 8.53 -4.24 -8.08
C PRO A 77 8.71 -5.16 -6.87
N MET A 78 7.73 -6.02 -6.62
CA MET A 78 7.72 -6.95 -5.50
C MET A 78 7.59 -8.38 -6.02
N THR A 79 8.42 -9.25 -5.48
CA THR A 79 8.35 -10.69 -5.72
C THR A 79 7.90 -11.38 -4.45
N ARG A 80 6.93 -12.27 -4.57
CA ARG A 80 6.44 -13.09 -3.46
C ARG A 80 7.60 -13.89 -2.87
N SER A 81 7.92 -13.64 -1.60
CA SER A 81 8.84 -14.44 -0.81
C SER A 81 8.07 -15.38 0.11
N ARG A 82 8.71 -16.48 0.51
CA ARG A 82 8.21 -17.30 1.61
C ARG A 82 8.59 -16.62 2.91
N CYS A 83 7.66 -16.46 3.84
CA CYS A 83 8.01 -16.17 5.21
C CYS A 83 8.72 -17.40 5.77
N GLU A 84 10.03 -17.33 6.01
CA GLU A 84 10.67 -18.31 6.87
C GLU A 84 10.17 -18.04 8.29
N ALA A 85 9.50 -19.04 8.89
CA ALA A 85 9.15 -18.96 10.29
C ALA A 85 10.45 -18.92 11.09
N SER A 86 10.81 -17.75 11.61
CA SER A 86 11.90 -17.63 12.59
C SER A 86 11.57 -18.57 13.76
N PRO A 87 12.44 -19.55 14.10
CA PRO A 87 12.21 -20.35 15.28
C PRO A 87 12.31 -19.42 16.49
N LEU A 88 11.17 -19.10 17.10
CA LEU A 88 11.10 -18.43 18.39
C LEU A 88 12.06 -19.16 19.35
N ALA A 89 13.12 -18.47 19.76
CA ALA A 89 13.99 -18.95 20.81
C ALA A 89 13.14 -19.17 22.07
N ARG A 90 12.90 -20.44 22.42
CA ARG A 90 12.45 -20.83 23.76
C ARG A 90 13.58 -20.47 24.73
N ALA A 91 13.41 -19.39 25.50
CA ALA A 91 14.13 -19.21 26.74
C ALA A 91 13.28 -19.84 27.86
N GLN A 92 13.89 -20.82 28.54
CA GLN A 92 13.42 -21.40 29.80
C GLN A 92 13.72 -20.46 30.96
#